data_AF-T1GJU4-F1
#
_entry.id   AF-T1GJU4-F1
#
_cell.length_a   1.000
_cell.length_b   1.000
_cell.length_c   1.000
_cell.angle_alpha   90.00
_cell.angle_beta   90.00
_cell.angle_gamma   90.00
#
_symmetry.space_group_name_H-M   'P 1'
#
loop_
_entity.id
_entity.type
_entity.pdbx_description
1 polymer ?
#
loop_
_entity_poly.entity_id
_entity_poly.type
_entity_poly.pdbx_seq_one_letter_code
_entity_poly.pdbx_strand_id
1 'polypeptide(L)'
;MDGISNGDSNSCSSENTNTINSNSFKLQNGILMEKRVKKELIEQGILEDEPIKHEDDEILSEIKRLTTELNAVAEFNHNELLRLHTSSKAELQRLEIKRKLDIVDQEIVESYKKVVAAKIKKRPLSIDEQDDINRLIHEQKRLSDELDRIPIPGSSSESNF
;
A
#
# COMPACT_ATOMS: atom_id res chain seq x y z
N MET A 1 -16.07 -6.59 42.13
CA MET A 1 -15.48 -7.84 41.61
C MET A 1 -15.20 -7.62 40.14
N ASP A 2 -14.05 -6.98 39.92
CA ASP A 2 -13.00 -7.31 38.95
C ASP A 2 -13.50 -7.60 37.52
N GLY A 3 -13.25 -6.78 36.49
CA GLY A 3 -12.08 -5.94 36.27
C GLY A 3 -10.97 -6.76 35.61
N ILE A 4 -11.07 -6.99 34.29
CA ILE A 4 -9.91 -7.33 33.45
C ILE A 4 -9.99 -6.52 32.16
N SER A 5 -9.30 -5.38 32.22
CA SER A 5 -8.60 -4.72 31.12
C SER A 5 -7.61 -5.70 30.49
N ASN A 6 -7.37 -5.58 29.18
CA ASN A 6 -6.02 -5.49 28.62
C ASN A 6 -6.12 -5.25 27.11
N GLY A 7 -6.11 -3.97 26.75
CA GLY A 7 -5.45 -3.55 25.52
C GLY A 7 -3.98 -3.31 25.86
N ASP A 8 -3.07 -3.91 25.11
CA ASP A 8 -1.69 -3.45 24.98
C ASP A 8 -1.25 -3.71 23.53
N SER A 9 -1.40 -2.66 22.72
CA SER A 9 -0.34 -2.06 21.93
C SER A 9 0.87 -2.96 21.66
N ASN A 10 0.81 -3.74 20.57
CA ASN A 10 2.02 -4.30 20.00
C ASN A 10 2.80 -3.16 19.32
N SER A 11 3.64 -2.52 20.13
CA SER A 11 4.71 -1.63 19.72
C SER A 11 5.62 -2.39 18.78
N CYS A 12 5.62 -2.04 17.49
CA CYS A 12 6.63 -2.51 16.56
C CYS A 12 7.96 -1.88 16.99
N SER A 13 8.80 -2.68 17.63
CA SER A 13 10.14 -2.32 18.07
C SER A 13 10.95 -1.78 16.90
N SER A 14 11.13 -0.47 16.87
CA SER A 14 12.22 0.19 16.16
C SER A 14 13.52 -0.04 16.92
N GLU A 15 14.13 -1.21 16.74
CA GLU A 15 15.51 -1.51 17.10
C GLU A 15 16.12 -2.15 15.83
N ASN A 16 17.19 -1.72 15.18
CA ASN A 16 18.40 -1.08 15.70
C ASN A 16 19.22 -0.58 14.49
N THR A 17 19.24 0.73 14.20
CA THR A 17 20.06 1.30 13.09
C THR A 17 21.53 1.53 13.48
N ASN A 18 21.94 1.20 14.71
CA ASN A 18 23.28 1.49 15.22
C ASN A 18 24.32 0.37 15.01
N THR A 19 23.92 -0.83 14.57
CA THR A 19 24.85 -1.95 14.37
C THR A 19 25.71 -1.78 13.10
N ILE A 20 25.25 -1.00 12.12
CA ILE A 20 25.94 -0.78 10.84
C ILE A 20 27.23 0.05 11.03
N ASN A 21 27.22 1.02 11.96
CA ASN A 21 28.38 1.89 12.20
C ASN A 21 29.55 1.15 12.87
N SER A 22 29.25 0.29 13.85
CA SER A 22 30.27 -0.45 14.62
C SER A 22 31.15 -1.34 13.76
N ASN A 23 30.57 -1.94 12.71
CA ASN A 23 31.28 -2.82 11.79
C ASN A 23 32.06 -2.04 10.72
N SER A 24 31.55 -0.87 10.30
CA SER A 24 32.24 0.04 9.38
C SER A 24 33.54 0.58 9.97
N PHE A 25 33.52 1.03 11.24
CA PHE A 25 34.73 1.51 11.93
C PHE A 25 35.77 0.40 12.14
N LYS A 26 35.35 -0.83 12.43
CA LYS A 26 36.27 -1.98 12.58
C LYS A 26 36.89 -2.38 11.24
N LEU A 27 36.12 -2.35 10.15
CA LEU A 27 36.60 -2.63 8.81
C LEU A 27 37.62 -1.57 8.36
N GLN A 28 37.33 -0.28 8.60
CA GLN A 28 38.24 0.82 8.29
C GLN A 28 39.57 0.70 9.05
N ASN A 29 39.53 0.33 10.34
CA ASN A 29 40.73 0.08 11.13
C ASN A 29 41.53 -1.13 10.62
N GLY A 30 40.85 -2.20 10.19
CA GLY A 30 41.48 -3.36 9.56
C GLY A 30 42.23 -3.01 8.28
N ILE A 31 41.58 -2.25 7.38
CA ILE A 31 42.18 -1.78 6.12
C ILE A 31 43.43 -0.90 6.37
N LEU A 32 43.38 -0.02 7.37
CA LEU A 32 44.52 0.84 7.72
C LEU A 32 45.68 0.04 8.31
N MET A 33 45.39 -0.97 9.13
CA MET A 33 46.41 -1.86 9.69
C MET A 33 47.08 -2.67 8.59
N GLU A 34 46.30 -3.28 7.70
CA GLU A 34 46.80 -4.06 6.57
C GLU A 34 47.72 -3.23 5.68
N LYS A 35 47.33 -1.99 5.35
CA LYS A 35 48.17 -1.05 4.59
C LYS A 35 49.49 -0.76 5.29
N ARG A 36 49.48 -0.55 6.62
CA ARG A 36 50.70 -0.29 7.39
C ARG A 36 51.62 -1.51 7.43
N VAL A 37 51.06 -2.69 7.69
CA VAL A 37 51.82 -3.95 7.72
C VAL A 37 52.43 -4.23 6.35
N LYS A 38 51.66 -4.08 5.26
CA LYS A 38 52.17 -4.25 3.89
C LYS A 38 53.35 -3.32 3.61
N LYS A 39 53.24 -2.03 3.96
CA LYS A 39 54.32 -1.06 3.76
C LYS A 39 55.60 -1.48 4.50
N GLU A 40 55.48 -1.86 5.77
CA GLU A 40 56.62 -2.29 6.59
C GLU A 40 57.31 -3.55 6.03
N LEU A 41 56.53 -4.53 5.55
CA LEU A 41 57.07 -5.75 4.94
C LEU A 41 57.80 -5.48 3.61
N ILE A 42 57.33 -4.50 2.83
CA ILE A 42 58.02 -4.05 1.61
C ILE A 42 59.32 -3.32 1.97
N GLU A 43 59.30 -2.42 2.95
CA GLU A 43 60.47 -1.65 3.38
C GLU A 43 61.60 -2.56 3.92
N GLN A 44 61.23 -3.67 4.56
CA GLN A 44 62.20 -4.68 5.04
C GLN A 44 62.68 -5.64 3.93
N GLY A 45 62.20 -5.48 2.70
CA GLY A 45 62.55 -6.33 1.56
C GLY A 45 62.01 -7.76 1.66
N ILE A 46 61.00 -7.98 2.52
CA ILE A 46 60.34 -9.28 2.70
C ILE A 46 59.28 -9.50 1.62
N LEU A 47 58.66 -8.41 1.15
CA LEU A 47 57.62 -8.42 0.13
C LEU A 47 58.00 -7.49 -1.03
N GLU A 48 57.77 -7.92 -2.26
CA GLU A 48 57.91 -7.08 -3.45
C GLU A 48 56.65 -6.22 -3.63
N ASP A 49 56.81 -4.97 -4.13
CA ASP A 49 55.67 -4.08 -4.43
C ASP A 49 55.01 -4.49 -5.74
N GLU A 50 54.46 -5.71 -5.78
CA GLU A 50 53.57 -6.10 -6.84
C GLU A 50 52.15 -5.57 -6.54
N PRO A 51 51.48 -4.97 -7.54
CA PRO A 51 50.05 -4.72 -7.42
C PRO A 51 49.38 -6.09 -7.25
N ILE A 52 48.66 -6.27 -6.14
CA ILE A 52 47.77 -7.42 -5.98
C ILE A 52 46.85 -7.36 -7.20
N LYS A 53 47.02 -8.31 -8.11
CA LYS A 53 46.09 -8.45 -9.23
C LYS A 53 44.73 -8.66 -8.58
N HIS A 54 43.86 -7.67 -8.72
CA HIS A 54 42.44 -7.82 -8.45
C HIS A 54 41.91 -8.79 -9.50
N GLU A 55 42.23 -10.08 -9.36
CA GLU A 55 41.48 -11.12 -10.01
C GLU A 55 40.02 -10.92 -9.61
N ASP A 56 39.12 -11.09 -10.58
CA ASP A 56 37.70 -10.81 -10.45
C ASP A 56 37.17 -11.37 -9.12
N ASP A 57 36.87 -10.49 -8.17
CA ASP A 57 36.34 -10.87 -6.86
C ASP A 57 34.93 -11.46 -7.08
N GLU A 58 34.89 -12.77 -7.27
CA GLU A 58 33.69 -13.56 -7.54
C GLU A 58 32.66 -13.40 -6.41
N ILE A 59 33.14 -13.24 -5.17
CA ILE A 59 32.27 -13.00 -4.02
C ILE A 59 31.61 -11.61 -4.15
N LEU A 60 32.39 -10.58 -4.47
CA LEU A 60 31.86 -9.23 -4.67
C LEU A 60 30.91 -9.16 -5.89
N SER A 61 31.21 -9.88 -6.97
CA SER A 61 30.35 -9.91 -8.17
C SER A 61 29.00 -10.58 -7.85
N GLU A 62 29.01 -11.69 -7.11
CA GLU A 62 27.80 -12.38 -6.70
C GLU A 62 26.99 -11.57 -5.68
N ILE A 63 27.64 -10.87 -4.74
CA ILE A 63 26.97 -9.91 -3.84
C ILE A 63 26.27 -8.82 -4.63
N LYS A 64 26.91 -8.26 -5.66
CA LYS A 64 26.29 -7.23 -6.52
C LYS A 64 25.12 -7.80 -7.32
N ARG A 65 25.23 -9.02 -7.84
CA ARG A 65 24.15 -9.72 -8.56
C ARG A 65 22.93 -9.91 -7.66
N LEU A 66 23.14 -10.49 -6.47
CA LEU A 66 22.08 -10.73 -5.49
C LEU A 66 21.45 -9.41 -4.99
N THR A 67 22.25 -8.37 -4.77
CA THR A 67 21.74 -7.05 -4.38
C THR A 67 20.83 -6.47 -5.47
N THR A 68 21.21 -6.63 -6.74
CA THR A 68 20.40 -6.16 -7.88
C THR A 68 19.08 -6.92 -7.96
N GLU A 69 19.13 -8.25 -7.84
CA GLU A 69 17.93 -9.12 -7.83
C GLU A 69 16.99 -8.78 -6.67
N LEU A 70 17.55 -8.61 -5.46
CA LEU A 70 16.78 -8.25 -4.27
C LEU A 70 16.11 -6.88 -4.43
N ASN A 71 16.82 -5.88 -4.97
CA ASN A 71 16.27 -4.56 -5.23
C ASN A 71 15.13 -4.61 -6.25
N ALA A 72 15.27 -5.39 -7.32
CA ALA A 72 14.21 -5.56 -8.31
C ALA A 72 12.95 -6.20 -7.71
N VAL A 73 13.11 -7.22 -6.87
CA VAL A 73 11.99 -7.86 -6.15
C VAL A 73 11.35 -6.89 -5.14
N ALA A 74 12.16 -6.12 -4.42
CA ALA A 74 11.68 -5.13 -3.46
C ALA A 74 10.86 -4.02 -4.14
N GLU A 75 11.34 -3.51 -5.28
CA GLU A 75 10.64 -2.51 -6.08
C GLU A 75 9.32 -3.06 -6.64
N PHE A 76 9.33 -4.28 -7.19
CA PHE A 76 8.12 -4.94 -7.65
C PHE A 76 7.09 -5.08 -6.53
N ASN A 77 7.49 -5.62 -5.37
CA ASN A 77 6.60 -5.80 -4.23
C ASN A 77 6.05 -4.45 -3.72
N HIS A 78 6.88 -3.40 -3.71
CA HIS A 78 6.44 -2.06 -3.33
C HIS A 78 5.34 -1.53 -4.27
N ASN A 79 5.55 -1.66 -5.58
CA ASN A 79 4.59 -1.25 -6.60
C ASN A 79 3.28 -2.05 -6.50
N GLU A 80 3.37 -3.36 -6.28
CA GLU A 80 2.21 -4.23 -6.09
C GLU A 80 1.41 -3.86 -4.84
N LEU A 81 2.09 -3.56 -3.72
CA LEU A 81 1.44 -3.08 -2.50
C LEU A 81 0.74 -1.72 -2.73
N LEU A 82 1.38 -0.80 -3.44
CA LEU A 82 0.79 0.50 -3.76
C LEU A 82 -0.45 0.36 -4.65
N ARG A 83 -0.38 -0.53 -5.65
CA ARG A 83 -1.51 -0.89 -6.52
C ARG A 83 -2.66 -1.48 -5.72
N LEU A 84 -2.38 -2.48 -4.88
CA LEU A 84 -3.38 -3.13 -4.04
C LEU A 84 -4.03 -2.15 -3.06
N HIS A 85 -3.22 -1.28 -2.42
CA HIS A 85 -3.73 -0.26 -1.51
C HIS A 85 -4.67 0.71 -2.22
N THR A 86 -4.27 1.21 -3.40
CA THR A 86 -5.09 2.13 -4.20
C THR A 86 -6.41 1.49 -4.63
N SER A 87 -6.32 0.24 -5.11
CA SER A 87 -7.46 -0.58 -5.51
C SER A 87 -8.43 -0.84 -4.34
N SER A 88 -7.90 -1.19 -3.17
CA SER A 88 -8.69 -1.44 -1.96
C SER A 88 -9.39 -0.17 -1.48
N LYS A 89 -8.71 0.98 -1.54
CA LYS A 89 -9.30 2.28 -1.18
C LYS A 89 -10.45 2.65 -2.12
N ALA A 90 -10.30 2.43 -3.42
CA ALA A 90 -11.36 2.64 -4.39
C ALA A 90 -12.56 1.72 -4.12
N GLU A 91 -12.34 0.43 -3.83
CA GLU A 91 -13.43 -0.50 -3.52
C GLU A 91 -14.16 -0.13 -2.23
N LEU A 92 -13.45 0.30 -1.19
CA LEU A 92 -14.08 0.78 0.05
C LEU A 92 -15.00 1.98 -0.22
N GLN A 93 -14.57 2.94 -1.04
CA GLN A 93 -15.40 4.07 -1.44
C GLN A 93 -16.62 3.60 -2.25
N ARG A 94 -16.43 2.65 -3.16
CA ARG A 94 -17.51 2.08 -3.98
C ARG A 94 -18.56 1.36 -3.13
N LEU A 95 -18.13 0.57 -2.14
CA LEU A 95 -19.01 -0.11 -1.20
C LEU A 95 -19.79 0.87 -0.32
N GLU A 96 -19.18 1.98 0.08
CA GLU A 96 -19.86 3.04 0.83
C GLU A 96 -21.02 3.64 0.02
N ILE A 97 -20.76 3.99 -1.25
CA ILE A 97 -21.79 4.55 -2.13
C ILE A 97 -22.89 3.51 -2.40
N LYS A 98 -22.53 2.25 -2.66
CA LYS A 98 -23.53 1.18 -2.82
C LYS A 98 -24.44 1.03 -1.61
N ARG A 99 -23.89 1.09 -0.39
CA ARG A 99 -24.71 1.04 0.82
C ARG A 99 -25.70 2.20 0.91
N LYS A 100 -25.26 3.41 0.52
CA LYS A 100 -26.16 4.58 0.45
C LYS A 100 -27.23 4.38 -0.62
N LEU A 101 -26.86 3.83 -1.78
CA LEU A 101 -27.78 3.51 -2.86
C LEU A 101 -28.85 2.51 -2.39
N ASP A 102 -28.45 1.44 -1.70
CA ASP A 102 -29.38 0.44 -1.15
C ASP A 102 -30.43 1.07 -0.21
N ILE A 103 -30.01 2.03 0.62
CA ILE A 103 -30.91 2.76 1.53
C ILE A 103 -31.88 3.62 0.71
N VAL A 104 -31.39 4.41 -0.25
CA VAL A 104 -32.23 5.28 -1.08
C VAL A 104 -33.19 4.45 -1.94
N ASP A 105 -32.75 3.34 -2.52
CA ASP A 105 -33.58 2.44 -3.31
C ASP A 105 -34.69 1.82 -2.44
N GLN A 106 -34.38 1.45 -1.20
CA GLN A 106 -35.38 1.00 -0.24
C GLN A 106 -36.42 2.09 0.07
N GLU A 107 -35.99 3.34 0.29
CA GLU A 107 -36.88 4.49 0.49
C GLU A 107 -37.75 4.77 -0.75
N ILE A 108 -37.21 4.62 -1.96
CA ILE A 108 -37.96 4.73 -3.23
C ILE A 108 -39.05 3.67 -3.30
N VAL A 109 -38.74 2.41 -2.97
CA VAL A 109 -39.71 1.32 -2.94
C VAL A 109 -40.83 1.60 -1.93
N GLU A 110 -40.49 2.12 -0.75
CA GLU A 110 -41.47 2.51 0.26
C GLU A 110 -42.35 3.68 -0.19
N SER A 111 -41.75 4.69 -0.80
CA SER A 111 -42.47 5.83 -1.37
C SER A 111 -43.43 5.37 -2.47
N TYR A 112 -42.98 4.47 -3.35
CA TYR A 112 -43.82 3.88 -4.39
C TYR A 112 -45.04 3.14 -3.81
N LYS A 113 -44.87 2.37 -2.73
CA LYS A 113 -46.01 1.73 -2.03
C LYS A 113 -47.03 2.76 -1.54
N LYS A 114 -46.58 3.91 -1.01
CA LYS A 114 -47.46 5.02 -0.61
C LYS A 114 -48.20 5.62 -1.81
N VAL A 115 -47.51 5.81 -2.94
CA VAL A 115 -48.13 6.27 -4.20
C VAL A 115 -49.23 5.32 -4.66
N VAL A 116 -48.96 4.01 -4.66
CA VAL A 116 -49.96 2.99 -5.03
C VAL A 116 -51.17 3.05 -4.10
N ALA A 117 -50.96 3.17 -2.78
CA ALA A 117 -52.05 3.29 -1.82
C ALA A 117 -52.88 4.56 -2.03
N ALA A 118 -52.26 5.70 -2.34
CA ALA A 118 -52.96 6.95 -2.67
C ALA A 118 -53.81 6.80 -3.95
N LYS A 119 -53.26 6.14 -4.98
CA LYS A 119 -53.98 5.82 -6.23
C LYS A 119 -55.20 4.94 -5.99
N ILE A 120 -55.07 3.89 -5.16
CA ILE A 120 -56.19 3.02 -4.79
C ILE A 120 -57.30 3.82 -4.10
N LYS A 121 -56.91 4.74 -3.19
CA LYS A 121 -57.84 5.64 -2.49
C LYS A 121 -58.37 6.78 -3.37
N LYS A 122 -57.99 6.85 -4.65
CA LYS A 122 -58.30 7.93 -5.60
C LYS A 122 -57.96 9.32 -5.05
N ARG A 123 -56.94 9.42 -4.20
CA ARG A 123 -56.45 10.66 -3.62
C ARG A 123 -55.25 11.15 -4.43
N PRO A 124 -55.13 12.46 -4.72
CA PRO A 124 -53.89 13.02 -5.27
C PRO A 124 -52.76 12.95 -4.22
N LEU A 125 -51.52 12.87 -4.69
CA LEU A 125 -50.35 12.99 -3.80
C LEU A 125 -50.26 14.41 -3.25
N SER A 126 -49.85 14.52 -1.99
CA SER A 126 -49.45 15.79 -1.38
C SER A 126 -48.24 16.38 -2.11
N ILE A 127 -48.06 17.69 -1.97
CA ILE A 127 -46.85 18.38 -2.44
C ILE A 127 -45.62 17.77 -1.75
N ASP A 128 -45.69 17.56 -0.44
CA ASP A 128 -44.59 16.94 0.33
C ASP A 128 -44.24 15.54 -0.19
N GLU A 129 -45.25 14.73 -0.56
CA GLU A 129 -45.02 13.39 -1.12
C GLU A 129 -44.36 13.46 -2.50
N GLN A 130 -44.72 14.44 -3.33
CA GLN A 130 -44.10 14.65 -4.63
C GLN A 130 -42.66 15.15 -4.49
N ASP A 131 -42.41 16.08 -3.56
CA ASP A 131 -41.09 16.63 -3.28
C ASP A 131 -40.16 15.56 -2.71
N ASP A 132 -40.65 14.70 -1.80
CA ASP A 132 -39.91 13.55 -1.29
C ASP A 132 -39.51 12.59 -2.41
N ILE A 133 -40.43 12.26 -3.34
CA ILE A 133 -40.14 11.40 -4.49
C ILE A 133 -39.08 12.04 -5.39
N ASN A 134 -39.23 13.32 -5.72
CA ASN A 134 -38.27 14.04 -6.54
C ASN A 134 -36.88 14.07 -5.89
N ARG A 135 -36.81 14.32 -4.57
CA ARG A 135 -35.55 14.27 -3.80
C ARG A 135 -34.90 12.89 -3.93
N LEU A 136 -35.65 11.81 -3.71
CA LEU A 136 -35.12 10.45 -3.76
C LEU A 136 -34.59 10.08 -5.15
N ILE A 137 -35.31 10.46 -6.21
CA ILE A 137 -34.87 10.22 -7.60
C ILE A 137 -33.58 10.98 -7.90
N HIS A 138 -33.49 12.25 -7.50
CA HIS A 138 -32.28 13.04 -7.70
C HIS A 138 -31.10 12.49 -6.90
N GLU A 139 -31.33 12.06 -5.67
CA GLU A 139 -30.28 11.49 -4.82
C GLU A 139 -29.80 10.14 -5.35
N GLN A 140 -30.70 9.25 -5.78
CA GLN A 140 -30.33 7.99 -6.43
C GLN A 140 -29.47 8.24 -7.66
N LYS A 141 -29.89 9.16 -8.54
CA LYS A 141 -29.12 9.51 -9.73
C LYS A 141 -27.75 10.07 -9.35
N ARG A 142 -27.69 10.98 -8.37
CA ARG A 142 -26.43 11.57 -7.91
C ARG A 142 -25.46 10.51 -7.38
N LEU A 143 -25.95 9.57 -6.57
CA LEU A 143 -25.15 8.46 -6.03
C LEU A 143 -24.71 7.49 -7.13
N SER A 144 -25.58 7.18 -8.10
CA SER A 144 -25.23 6.34 -9.25
C SER A 144 -24.13 7.00 -10.11
N ASP A 145 -24.28 8.30 -10.42
CA ASP A 145 -23.28 9.07 -11.17
C ASP A 145 -21.96 9.17 -10.39
N GLU A 146 -22.01 9.21 -9.05
CA GLU A 146 -20.82 9.17 -8.19
C GLU A 146 -20.14 7.80 -8.22
N LEU A 147 -20.92 6.72 -8.20
CA LEU A 147 -20.46 5.34 -8.27
C LEU A 147 -19.73 5.04 -9.58
N ASP A 148 -20.28 5.50 -10.71
CA ASP A 148 -19.74 5.27 -12.05
C ASP A 148 -18.41 5.99 -12.30
N ARG A 149 -18.11 7.04 -11.50
CA ARG A 149 -16.83 7.76 -11.56
C ARG A 149 -15.71 7.03 -10.81
N ILE A 150 -16.03 6.08 -9.94
CA ILE A 150 -15.03 5.34 -9.18
C ILE A 150 -14.49 4.20 -10.05
N PRO A 151 -13.16 4.13 -10.29
CA PRO A 151 -12.56 3.04 -11.05
C PRO A 151 -12.90 1.69 -10.42
N ILE A 152 -13.27 0.71 -11.25
CA ILE A 152 -13.52 -0.66 -10.78
C ILE A 152 -12.17 -1.39 -10.67
N PRO A 153 -11.79 -1.86 -9.47
CA PRO A 153 -10.66 -2.74 -9.28
C PRO A 153 -10.63 -3.91 -10.28
N GLY A 154 -9.56 -4.03 -11.06
CA GLY A 154 -9.37 -5.16 -11.96
C GLY A 154 -10.19 -5.14 -13.26
N SER A 155 -10.98 -4.08 -13.55
CA SER A 155 -11.64 -3.93 -14.86
C SER A 155 -10.73 -3.33 -15.94
N SER A 156 -9.58 -2.78 -15.55
CA SER A 156 -8.50 -2.49 -16.48
C SER A 156 -7.95 -3.83 -16.94
N SER A 157 -8.31 -4.21 -18.16
CA SER A 157 -7.59 -5.20 -18.96
C SER A 157 -6.15 -4.73 -19.16
N GLU A 158 -5.32 -4.83 -18.14
CA GLU A 158 -3.86 -4.85 -18.28
C GLU A 158 -3.48 -6.26 -18.76
N SER A 159 -3.93 -6.58 -19.97
CA SER A 159 -3.31 -7.59 -20.82
C SER A 159 -2.04 -6.96 -21.39
N ASN A 160 -1.00 -6.87 -20.58
CA ASN A 160 0.37 -6.72 -21.07
C ASN A 160 1.07 -8.04 -20.80
N PHE A 161 0.98 -8.92 -21.80
CA PHE A 161 2.01 -9.92 -22.06
C PHE A 161 3.15 -9.27 -22.85
#